data_AF-A0A7C3T2M9-F1
#
_entry.id   AF-A0A7C3T2M9-F1
#
_cell.length_a   1.000
_cell.length_b   1.000
_cell.length_c   1.000
_cell.angle_alpha   90.00
_cell.angle_beta   90.00
_cell.angle_gamma   90.00
#
_symmetry.space_group_name_H-M   'P 1'
#
loop_
_entity.id
_entity.type
_entity.pdbx_description
1 polymer ?
#
loop_
_entity_poly.entity_id
_entity_poly.type
_entity_poly.pdbx_seq_one_letter_code
_entity_poly.pdbx_strand_id
1 'polypeptide(L)'
;MRKFLGLGMVVFALLGLAQGTPEELLARADALYNRWQGSFEFSAYEGRLREAIRLWEEALPHLSDAEKRREVLVKLSRAYFELAEGYLVEKPQKEGAYEKGKDYGLSALRLDPEFAEVEAREGFRAALRKSTDVEALFWYGNNLGRWLSYHYWE
;
A
#
# COMPACT_ATOMS: atom_id res chain seq x y z
N MET A 1 -32.78 -21.68 53.47
CA MET A 1 -31.48 -22.32 53.11
C MET A 1 -31.41 -22.49 51.58
N ARG A 2 -30.20 -22.31 51.00
CA ARG A 2 -29.80 -22.34 49.56
C ARG A 2 -30.22 -21.07 48.77
N LYS A 3 -29.38 -20.04 48.57
CA LYS A 3 -28.09 -19.90 47.85
C LYS A 3 -28.13 -20.45 46.41
N PHE A 4 -27.89 -19.58 45.42
CA PHE A 4 -26.87 -19.64 44.33
C PHE A 4 -27.29 -18.60 43.27
N LEU A 5 -26.67 -17.41 43.24
CA LEU A 5 -25.44 -17.03 42.51
C LEU A 5 -25.66 -16.89 41.00
N GLY A 6 -25.21 -15.75 40.49
CA GLY A 6 -25.40 -15.29 39.13
C GLY A 6 -24.59 -16.04 38.08
N LEU A 7 -24.98 -15.79 36.84
CA LEU A 7 -24.19 -16.02 35.62
C LEU A 7 -24.84 -15.08 34.59
N GLY A 8 -24.23 -13.96 34.21
CA GLY A 8 -22.92 -13.87 33.58
C GLY A 8 -23.18 -13.54 32.11
N MET A 9 -23.33 -12.25 31.82
CA MET A 9 -23.47 -11.73 30.46
C MET A 9 -22.15 -11.98 29.71
N VAL A 10 -22.11 -13.00 28.88
CA VAL A 10 -20.96 -13.27 28.00
C VAL A 10 -21.04 -12.29 26.84
N VAL A 11 -20.23 -11.24 26.90
CA VAL A 11 -19.93 -10.39 25.74
C VAL A 11 -18.92 -11.16 24.88
N PHE A 12 -19.39 -11.72 23.76
CA PHE A 12 -18.50 -12.20 22.71
C PHE A 12 -17.90 -10.99 21.99
N ALA A 13 -16.70 -10.58 22.41
CA ALA A 13 -15.87 -9.71 21.60
C ALA A 13 -15.29 -10.54 20.45
N LEU A 14 -15.97 -10.54 19.30
CA LEU A 14 -15.40 -10.97 18.03
C LEU A 14 -14.42 -9.89 17.56
N LEU A 15 -13.19 -9.92 18.09
CA LEU A 15 -12.08 -9.09 17.63
C LEU A 15 -11.03 -9.99 16.96
N GLY A 16 -10.96 -9.87 15.64
CA GLY A 16 -9.74 -10.01 14.84
C GLY A 16 -9.06 -11.36 14.83
N LEU A 17 -9.52 -12.27 13.96
CA LEU A 17 -8.61 -13.26 13.37
C LEU A 17 -7.80 -12.58 12.25
N ALA A 18 -6.98 -11.59 12.60
CA ALA A 18 -5.87 -11.20 11.75
C ALA A 18 -4.89 -12.38 11.76
N GLN A 19 -4.79 -13.11 10.65
CA GLN A 19 -3.95 -14.31 10.56
C GLN A 19 -2.48 -13.93 10.35
N GLY A 20 -1.88 -13.28 11.34
CA GLY A 20 -0.46 -12.97 11.41
C GLY A 20 -0.17 -11.63 12.08
N THR A 21 0.97 -11.54 12.74
CA THR A 21 1.59 -10.27 13.14
C THR A 21 1.90 -9.42 11.89
N PRO A 22 2.02 -8.08 12.01
CA PRO A 22 2.40 -7.23 10.88
C PRO A 22 3.67 -7.73 10.19
N GLU A 23 4.67 -8.19 10.96
CA GLU A 23 5.91 -8.78 10.46
C GLU A 23 5.68 -10.02 9.59
N GLU A 24 4.80 -10.92 10.01
CA GLU A 24 4.46 -12.13 9.26
C GLU A 24 3.71 -11.82 7.96
N LEU A 25 2.80 -10.84 8.00
CA LEU A 25 2.08 -10.36 6.82
C LEU A 25 3.06 -9.77 5.80
N LEU A 26 4.00 -8.91 6.24
CA LEU A 26 5.01 -8.32 5.38
C LEU A 26 5.94 -9.37 4.77
N ALA A 27 6.42 -10.33 5.57
CA ALA A 27 7.29 -11.40 5.08
C ALA A 27 6.58 -12.26 4.01
N ARG A 28 5.30 -12.59 4.21
CA ARG A 28 4.49 -13.32 3.23
C ARG A 28 4.26 -12.52 1.96
N ALA A 29 3.96 -11.23 2.09
CA ALA A 29 3.79 -10.33 0.95
C ALA A 29 5.07 -10.24 0.11
N ASP A 30 6.21 -10.05 0.75
CA ASP A 30 7.51 -9.98 0.09
C ASP A 30 7.87 -11.29 -0.63
N ALA A 31 7.54 -12.44 -0.04
CA ALA A 31 7.73 -13.74 -0.67
C ALA A 31 6.86 -13.93 -1.93
N LEU A 32 5.61 -13.47 -1.89
CA LEU A 32 4.69 -13.53 -3.04
C LEU A 32 5.11 -12.58 -4.16
N TYR A 33 5.56 -11.38 -3.80
CA TYR A 33 6.06 -10.37 -4.74
C TYR A 33 7.40 -10.76 -5.38
N ASN A 34 8.17 -11.63 -4.75
CA ASN A 34 9.46 -12.06 -5.28
C ASN A 34 9.31 -12.84 -6.59
N ARG A 35 9.83 -12.24 -7.66
CA ARG A 35 9.84 -12.80 -9.03
C ARG A 35 11.20 -13.34 -9.48
N TRP A 36 12.20 -13.29 -8.60
CA TRP A 36 13.58 -13.68 -8.90
C TRP A 36 13.91 -15.10 -8.45
N GLN A 37 13.00 -15.76 -7.74
CA GLN A 37 13.15 -17.15 -7.31
C GLN A 37 12.41 -18.08 -8.27
N GLY A 38 13.13 -19.04 -8.84
CA GLY A 38 12.57 -20.06 -9.74
C GLY A 38 12.21 -19.53 -11.13
N SER A 39 11.41 -20.31 -11.86
CA SER A 39 10.87 -19.90 -13.16
C SER A 39 9.78 -18.84 -12.97
N PHE A 40 9.85 -17.76 -13.76
CA PHE A 40 8.84 -16.72 -13.75
C PHE A 40 7.72 -17.03 -14.73
N GLU A 41 6.54 -17.34 -14.20
CA GLU A 41 5.31 -17.50 -14.98
C GLU A 41 4.45 -16.23 -14.87
N PHE A 42 4.36 -15.47 -15.96
CA PHE A 42 3.69 -14.17 -15.99
C PHE A 42 2.22 -14.27 -15.55
N SER A 43 1.43 -15.14 -16.17
CA SER A 43 0.01 -15.30 -15.84
C SER A 43 -0.23 -15.76 -14.39
N ALA A 44 0.66 -16.60 -13.85
CA ALA A 44 0.55 -17.04 -12.46
C ALA A 44 0.98 -15.97 -11.45
N TYR A 45 1.79 -14.99 -11.87
CA TYR A 45 2.26 -13.92 -11.00
C TYR A 45 1.14 -12.94 -10.63
N GLU A 46 0.10 -12.75 -11.46
CA GLU A 46 -1.00 -11.84 -11.15
C GLU A 46 -1.62 -12.15 -9.76
N GLY A 47 -1.96 -13.42 -9.52
CA GLY A 47 -2.57 -13.84 -8.25
C GLY A 47 -1.66 -13.57 -7.06
N ARG A 48 -0.35 -13.81 -7.23
CA ARG A 48 0.64 -13.51 -6.18
C ARG A 48 0.80 -12.02 -5.94
N LEU A 49 0.82 -11.21 -7.00
CA LEU A 49 0.90 -9.75 -6.91
C LEU A 49 -0.30 -9.16 -6.15
N ARG A 50 -1.52 -9.62 -6.47
CA ARG A 50 -2.74 -9.19 -5.77
C ARG A 50 -2.72 -9.56 -4.29
N GLU A 51 -2.27 -10.77 -3.97
CA GLU A 51 -2.17 -11.21 -2.58
C GLU A 51 -1.07 -10.46 -1.82
N ALA A 52 0.07 -10.15 -2.46
CA ALA A 52 1.10 -9.31 -1.86
C ALA A 52 0.57 -7.90 -1.54
N ILE A 53 -0.14 -7.27 -2.47
CA ILE A 53 -0.82 -5.97 -2.25
C ILE A 53 -1.75 -6.06 -1.04
N ARG A 54 -2.63 -7.08 -1.00
CA ARG A 54 -3.59 -7.26 0.09
C ARG A 54 -2.90 -7.37 1.45
N LEU A 55 -1.83 -8.17 1.54
CA LEU A 55 -1.07 -8.38 2.78
C LEU A 55 -0.31 -7.12 3.24
N TRP A 56 0.27 -6.36 2.30
CA TRP A 56 0.88 -5.07 2.63
C TRP A 56 -0.16 -4.04 3.11
N GLU A 57 -1.32 -3.94 2.45
CA GLU A 57 -2.42 -3.08 2.88
C GLU A 57 -2.94 -3.46 4.28
N GLU A 58 -3.04 -4.76 4.58
CA GLU A 58 -3.44 -5.28 5.89
C GLU A 58 -2.42 -4.96 6.99
N ALA A 59 -1.12 -5.06 6.69
CA ALA A 59 -0.06 -4.78 7.65
C ALA A 59 0.09 -3.28 7.95
N LEU A 60 -0.05 -2.42 6.94
CA LEU A 60 0.23 -0.99 6.98
C LEU A 60 -0.36 -0.22 8.19
N PRO A 61 -1.65 -0.35 8.57
CA PRO A 61 -2.21 0.38 9.70
C PRO A 61 -1.61 -0.01 11.06
N HIS A 62 -0.94 -1.16 11.15
CA HIS A 62 -0.36 -1.69 12.38
C HIS A 62 1.14 -1.39 12.54
N LEU A 63 1.77 -0.75 11.54
CA LEU A 63 3.17 -0.36 11.60
C LEU A 63 3.32 0.97 12.35
N SER A 64 4.18 0.98 13.37
CA SER A 64 4.53 2.18 14.14
C SER A 64 5.82 2.86 13.65
N ASP A 65 6.71 2.11 13.02
CA ASP A 65 7.97 2.61 12.50
C ASP A 65 7.78 3.37 11.18
N ALA A 66 8.23 4.63 11.12
CA ALA A 66 7.99 5.52 9.98
C ALA A 66 8.71 5.03 8.71
N GLU A 67 9.93 4.52 8.84
CA GLU A 67 10.71 4.02 7.71
C GLU A 67 10.06 2.76 7.12
N LYS A 68 9.68 1.80 7.96
CA LYS A 68 8.97 0.60 7.54
C LYS A 68 7.61 0.91 6.91
N ARG A 69 6.88 1.91 7.42
CA ARG A 69 5.65 2.41 6.77
C ARG A 69 5.96 2.98 5.39
N ARG A 70 7.01 3.80 5.26
CA ARG A 70 7.46 4.36 3.98
C ARG A 70 7.80 3.26 3.00
N GLU A 71 8.58 2.26 3.39
CA GLU A 71 8.95 1.12 2.54
C GLU A 71 7.72 0.40 1.98
N VAL A 72 6.74 0.11 2.84
CA VAL A 72 5.51 -0.58 2.46
C VAL A 72 4.65 0.28 1.52
N LEU A 73 4.55 1.58 1.78
CA LEU A 73 3.84 2.51 0.89
C LEU A 73 4.46 2.57 -0.50
N VAL A 74 5.80 2.57 -0.59
CA VAL A 74 6.49 2.56 -1.89
C VAL A 74 6.32 1.22 -2.61
N LYS A 75 6.39 0.10 -1.89
CA LYS A 75 6.06 -1.24 -2.44
C LYS A 75 4.64 -1.28 -2.99
N LEU A 76 3.66 -0.74 -2.28
CA LEU A 76 2.27 -0.64 -2.73
C LEU A 76 2.16 0.24 -3.99
N SER A 77 2.78 1.43 -4.00
CA SER A 77 2.77 2.33 -5.16
C SER A 77 3.29 1.64 -6.43
N ARG A 78 4.41 0.93 -6.31
CA ARG A 78 4.99 0.12 -7.38
C ARG A 78 4.10 -1.03 -7.80
N ALA A 79 3.58 -1.81 -6.85
CA ALA A 79 2.79 -3.00 -7.14
C ALA A 79 1.48 -2.67 -7.85
N TYR A 80 0.84 -1.55 -7.50
CA TYR A 80 -0.33 -1.05 -8.20
C TYR A 80 -0.03 -0.63 -9.65
N PHE A 81 1.13 0.01 -9.88
CA PHE A 81 1.59 0.31 -11.24
C PHE A 81 1.84 -0.98 -12.05
N GLU A 82 2.56 -1.94 -11.47
CA GLU A 82 2.82 -3.24 -12.10
C GLU A 82 1.53 -4.00 -12.39
N LEU A 83 0.53 -3.95 -11.49
CA LEU A 83 -0.78 -4.56 -11.69
C LEU A 83 -1.50 -3.94 -12.90
N ALA A 84 -1.52 -2.61 -12.97
CA ALA A 84 -2.19 -1.87 -14.03
C ALA A 84 -1.57 -2.09 -15.41
N GLU A 85 -0.25 -2.10 -15.49
CA GLU A 85 0.48 -2.27 -16.76
C GLU A 85 0.53 -3.74 -17.20
N GLY A 86 0.71 -4.67 -16.26
CA GLY A 86 0.90 -6.09 -16.58
C GLY A 86 -0.38 -6.89 -16.76
N TYR A 87 -1.44 -6.58 -16.01
CA TYR A 87 -2.54 -7.54 -15.82
C TYR A 87 -3.93 -6.99 -16.01
N LEU A 88 -4.16 -5.70 -15.76
CA LEU A 88 -5.47 -5.09 -15.96
C LEU A 88 -5.69 -4.76 -17.44
N VAL A 89 -6.94 -4.86 -17.89
CA VAL A 89 -7.33 -4.55 -19.28
C VAL A 89 -8.32 -3.40 -19.31
N GLU A 90 -9.35 -3.47 -18.46
CA GLU A 90 -10.45 -2.50 -18.46
C GLU A 90 -10.00 -1.12 -17.97
N LYS A 91 -10.44 -0.06 -18.68
CA LYS A 91 -10.12 1.34 -18.36
C LYS A 91 -10.37 1.69 -16.89
N PRO A 92 -11.55 1.40 -16.29
CA PRO A 92 -11.81 1.76 -14.90
C PRO A 92 -10.90 1.03 -13.90
N GLN A 93 -10.51 -0.21 -14.20
CA GLN A 93 -9.62 -0.98 -13.34
C GLN A 93 -8.20 -0.41 -13.35
N LYS A 94 -7.69 -0.09 -14.56
CA LYS A 94 -6.38 0.55 -14.70
C LYS A 94 -6.33 1.90 -14.00
N GLU A 95 -7.35 2.73 -14.24
CA GLU A 95 -7.48 4.03 -13.62
C GLU A 95 -7.46 3.94 -12.08
N GLY A 96 -8.28 3.06 -11.50
CA GLY A 96 -8.32 2.86 -10.05
C GLY A 96 -7.00 2.31 -9.48
N ALA A 97 -6.28 1.48 -10.23
CA ALA A 97 -4.96 1.02 -9.83
C ALA A 97 -3.93 2.16 -9.83
N TYR A 98 -3.88 2.99 -10.87
CA TYR A 98 -3.00 4.17 -10.87
C TYR A 98 -3.38 5.18 -9.78
N GLU A 99 -4.67 5.35 -9.50
CA GLU A 99 -5.14 6.20 -8.41
C GLU A 99 -4.59 5.75 -7.05
N LYS A 100 -4.77 4.47 -6.71
CA LYS A 100 -4.18 3.90 -5.50
C LYS A 100 -2.67 4.03 -5.49
N GLY A 101 -2.03 3.71 -6.61
CA GLY A 101 -0.58 3.78 -6.76
C GLY A 101 -0.03 5.20 -6.49
N LYS A 102 -0.66 6.25 -7.04
CA LYS A 102 -0.25 7.64 -6.79
C LYS A 102 -0.49 8.03 -5.33
N ASP A 103 -1.58 7.57 -4.71
CA ASP A 103 -1.92 7.95 -3.34
C ASP A 103 -0.96 7.30 -2.33
N TYR A 104 -0.56 6.05 -2.55
CA TYR A 104 0.48 5.41 -1.74
C TYR A 104 1.85 6.06 -1.93
N GLY A 105 2.25 6.37 -3.18
CA GLY A 105 3.52 7.06 -3.44
C GLY A 105 3.58 8.44 -2.79
N LEU A 106 2.49 9.20 -2.87
CA LEU A 106 2.36 10.50 -2.19
C LEU A 106 2.36 10.37 -0.67
N SER A 107 1.70 9.35 -0.13
CA SER A 107 1.69 9.07 1.31
C SER A 107 3.10 8.74 1.82
N ALA A 108 3.91 8.01 1.04
CA ALA A 108 5.31 7.74 1.37
C ALA A 108 6.13 9.04 1.46
N LEU A 109 6.01 9.92 0.45
CA LEU A 109 6.68 11.24 0.45
C LEU A 109 6.34 12.07 1.69
N ARG A 110 5.08 12.06 2.10
CA ARG A 110 4.59 12.85 3.25
C ARG A 110 4.99 12.29 4.62
N LEU A 111 5.61 11.12 4.69
CA LEU A 111 6.21 10.63 5.93
C LEU A 111 7.54 11.32 6.24
N ASP A 112 8.22 11.91 5.25
CA ASP A 112 9.40 12.73 5.47
C ASP A 112 9.00 14.08 6.09
N PRO A 113 9.50 14.40 7.30
CA PRO A 113 9.21 15.68 7.95
C PRO A 113 9.64 16.90 7.12
N GLU A 114 10.75 16.81 6.37
CA GLU A 114 11.20 17.91 5.52
C GLU A 114 10.24 18.13 4.35
N PHE A 115 9.78 17.05 3.71
CA PHE A 115 8.77 17.11 2.68
C PHE A 115 7.50 17.79 3.19
N ALA A 116 6.99 17.35 4.35
CA ALA A 116 5.77 17.87 4.94
C ALA A 116 5.91 19.36 5.33
N GLU A 117 7.06 19.76 5.87
CA GLU A 117 7.32 21.17 6.21
C GLU A 117 7.37 22.06 4.96
N VAL A 118 8.11 21.64 3.92
CA VAL A 118 8.20 22.39 2.67
C VAL A 118 6.82 22.46 1.98
N GLU A 119 6.06 21.36 1.99
CA GLU A 119 4.70 21.34 1.43
C GLU A 119 3.81 22.38 2.12
N ALA A 120 3.87 22.46 3.46
CA ALA A 120 3.09 23.41 4.23
C ALA A 120 3.52 24.87 4.02
N ARG A 121 4.82 25.14 3.85
CA ARG A 121 5.37 26.50 3.77
C ARG A 121 5.44 27.07 2.35
N GLU A 122 5.82 26.24 1.40
CA GLU A 122 6.17 26.64 0.02
C GLU A 122 5.28 25.97 -1.04
N GLY A 123 4.43 25.01 -0.62
CA GLY A 123 3.50 24.30 -1.48
C GLY A 123 4.05 23.01 -2.07
N PHE A 124 3.13 22.18 -2.56
CA PHE A 124 3.41 20.81 -3.03
C PHE A 124 4.52 20.72 -4.09
N ARG A 125 4.55 21.65 -5.05
CA ARG A 125 5.58 21.66 -6.11
C ARG A 125 6.98 21.94 -5.56
N ALA A 126 7.10 22.74 -4.51
CA ALA A 126 8.39 22.98 -3.85
C ALA A 126 8.84 21.72 -3.10
N ALA A 127 7.94 21.05 -2.40
CA ALA A 127 8.22 19.80 -1.69
C ALA A 127 8.73 18.70 -2.64
N LEU A 128 8.06 18.50 -3.79
CA LEU A 128 8.51 17.54 -4.80
C LEU A 128 9.91 17.84 -5.35
N ARG A 129 10.28 19.12 -5.50
CA ARG A 129 11.60 19.51 -6.00
C ARG A 129 12.72 19.31 -4.98
N LYS A 130 12.39 19.38 -3.68
CA LYS A 130 13.35 19.24 -2.59
C LYS A 130 13.47 17.80 -2.08
N SER A 131 12.46 16.96 -2.30
CA SER A 131 12.47 15.56 -1.89
C SER A 131 13.69 14.81 -2.41
N THR A 132 14.31 14.03 -1.53
CA THR A 132 15.41 13.12 -1.85
C THR A 132 14.99 11.66 -1.93
N ASP A 133 13.71 11.38 -1.64
CA ASP A 133 13.13 10.04 -1.76
C ASP A 133 12.87 9.70 -3.23
N VAL A 134 13.92 9.23 -3.91
CA VAL A 134 13.90 8.90 -5.34
C VAL A 134 12.87 7.82 -5.66
N GLU A 135 12.70 6.82 -4.80
CA GLU A 135 11.81 5.69 -5.07
C GLU A 135 10.34 6.10 -4.98
N ALA A 136 9.96 6.84 -3.94
CA ALA A 136 8.61 7.36 -3.78
C ALA A 136 8.28 8.37 -4.87
N LEU A 137 9.21 9.28 -5.21
CA LEU A 137 9.05 10.21 -6.34
C LEU A 137 8.83 9.48 -7.66
N PHE A 138 9.64 8.44 -7.93
CA PHE A 138 9.55 7.67 -9.17
C PHE A 138 8.18 7.00 -9.30
N TRP A 139 7.73 6.27 -8.29
CA TRP A 139 6.45 5.56 -8.38
C TRP A 139 5.23 6.47 -8.27
N TYR A 140 5.31 7.56 -7.48
CA TYR A 140 4.29 8.61 -7.49
C TYR A 140 4.13 9.20 -8.89
N GLY A 141 5.24 9.63 -9.52
CA GLY A 141 5.22 10.28 -10.83
C GLY A 141 4.70 9.37 -11.94
N ASN A 142 5.12 8.10 -11.96
CA ASN A 142 4.65 7.12 -12.94
C ASN A 142 3.15 6.86 -12.81
N ASN A 143 2.65 6.61 -11.60
CA ASN A 143 1.22 6.42 -11.36
C ASN A 143 0.42 7.69 -11.68
N LEU A 144 0.88 8.86 -11.24
CA LEU A 144 0.21 10.14 -11.50
C LEU A 144 0.10 10.41 -13.00
N GLY A 145 1.18 10.24 -13.75
CA GLY A 145 1.18 10.48 -15.20
C GLY A 145 0.18 9.59 -15.94
N ARG A 146 0.09 8.31 -15.55
CA ARG A 146 -0.89 7.38 -16.13
C ARG A 146 -2.30 7.72 -15.69
N TRP A 147 -2.53 8.00 -14.40
CA TRP A 147 -3.83 8.43 -13.89
C TRP A 147 -4.32 9.67 -14.64
N LEU A 148 -3.51 10.72 -14.74
CA LEU A 148 -3.88 11.96 -15.43
C LEU A 148 -4.25 11.74 -16.91
N SER A 149 -3.67 10.75 -17.59
CA SER A 149 -4.04 10.45 -18.99
C SER A 149 -5.50 10.05 -19.18
N TYR A 150 -6.19 9.63 -18.10
CA TYR A 150 -7.62 9.36 -18.08
C TYR A 150 -8.48 10.61 -17.84
N HIS A 151 -7.89 11.69 -17.29
CA HIS A 151 -8.58 12.91 -16.83
C HIS A 151 -8.27 14.15 -17.69
N TYR A 152 -7.31 14.09 -18.62
CA TYR A 152 -6.91 15.25 -19.43
C TYR A 152 -7.83 15.57 -20.61
N TRP A 153 -8.74 14.65 -21.00
CA TRP A 153 -9.55 14.76 -22.22
C TRP A 153 -11.06 14.74 -21.97
N GLU A 154 -11.49 15.04 -20.75
CA GLU A 154 -12.89 15.31 -20.39
C GLU A 154 -13.13 16.82 -20.30
#